data_AF-A0A850R5I2-F1
#
_entry.id   AF-A0A850R5I2-F1
#
_cell.length_a   1.000
_cell.length_b   1.000
_cell.length_c   1.000
_cell.angle_alpha   90.00
_cell.angle_beta   90.00
_cell.angle_gamma   90.00
#
_symmetry.space_group_name_H-M   'P 1'
#
loop_
_entity.id
_entity.type
_entity.pdbx_description
1 polymer ?
#
loop_
_entity_poly.entity_id
_entity_poly.type
_entity_poly.pdbx_seq_one_letter_code
_entity_poly.pdbx_strand_id
1 'polypeptide(L)'
;MRPHGFGTLIGLILLGLLACVPALAESDLARTSGTRLWTAPLDPRPGQPLEVFAVAADGSLDELRVTDPAGRTQRLRALAAGGPPWSLYGTVFRPERGLYRIEASRYGQIVARTEVDVGGGSSDRGSDRGSGQWDPAAEALYSAWIEHLFNAPPDQTLSFESLTPVLSDPAQNFLFNYLGANEDNQLRAEPDCADLPYYLRTYFAWKLGLPIAYRACNRGSRTSPPRCEAPIVDTRFVGARAPISAFREATRRLVDTVHSGSARTALNAEATDVYPVELSREALRPGTLYADPYGHVLILVKWLPGDGRTAGRLLAVDAQPDNSVARKRYWEGNFLFAQTASAGPGFKAFRPLTPSGSGWRPLSNAELDGRSGHPAFSLEQAGLDPDAFHARVDAIINPRGLDPVAAYDSVLEALMEQLETRVSSVDTGERYMREHPGTVVPMPSGPAIFETIGPWEDYATPSRDMRLLIALKVVAGLPERIRRHPELYALSGESALSAADRVERLHEQRLDTRAIDYTRSDGSPWRLSLRELYARRANLEVGYNPNDCVEIRWGATPGSAEAATCRRRAPSDQQTRMEQYRDWFRETTRPPR
;
A
#
# COMPACT_ATOMS: atom_id res chain seq x y z
N MET A 1 -4.63 99.07 -13.39
CA MET A 1 -3.43 99.25 -12.54
C MET A 1 -3.49 98.23 -11.41
N ARG A 2 -2.40 97.48 -11.20
CA ARG A 2 -2.15 96.50 -10.10
C ARG A 2 -2.33 97.15 -8.71
N PRO A 3 -2.59 96.43 -7.58
CA PRO A 3 -1.71 95.37 -6.99
C PRO A 3 -2.45 94.12 -6.43
N HIS A 4 -1.90 92.90 -6.56
CA HIS A 4 -1.00 92.14 -5.65
C HIS A 4 -1.58 91.78 -4.25
N GLY A 5 -1.65 90.47 -3.96
CA GLY A 5 -1.88 89.92 -2.62
C GLY A 5 -2.01 88.38 -2.56
N PHE A 6 -0.85 87.70 -2.53
CA PHE A 6 -0.53 86.36 -1.99
C PHE A 6 -1.64 85.32 -1.71
N GLY A 7 -1.58 84.20 -2.45
CA GLY A 7 -2.22 82.92 -2.10
C GLY A 7 -1.19 81.91 -1.61
N THR A 8 -1.41 81.38 -0.41
CA THR A 8 -0.59 80.39 0.30
C THR A 8 -0.68 79.03 -0.38
N LEU A 9 0.48 78.44 -0.75
CA LEU A 9 0.59 77.09 -1.29
C LEU A 9 0.69 76.10 -0.11
N ILE A 10 -0.34 75.28 0.12
CA ILE A 10 -0.27 74.14 1.05
C ILE A 10 0.30 72.95 0.27
N GLY A 11 1.56 72.62 0.52
CA GLY A 11 2.17 71.37 0.06
C GLY A 11 1.79 70.22 0.97
N LEU A 12 1.01 69.26 0.47
CA LEU A 12 0.84 67.95 1.10
C LEU A 12 2.12 67.14 0.87
N ILE A 13 2.89 66.91 1.93
CA ILE A 13 3.96 65.92 1.96
C ILE A 13 3.29 64.56 2.25
N LEU A 14 3.18 63.71 1.22
CA LEU A 14 2.85 62.30 1.39
C LEU A 14 4.10 61.58 1.92
N LEU A 15 4.17 61.35 3.23
CA LEU A 15 5.15 60.43 3.82
C LEU A 15 4.65 58.99 3.55
N GLY A 16 5.27 58.31 2.58
CA GLY A 16 5.07 56.88 2.36
C GLY A 16 5.67 56.10 3.52
N LEU A 17 4.81 55.61 4.44
CA LEU A 17 5.19 54.54 5.35
C LEU A 17 5.38 53.26 4.53
N LEU A 18 6.63 52.87 4.28
CA LEU A 18 6.96 51.47 4.01
C LEU A 18 6.61 50.69 5.28
N ALA A 19 5.46 50.03 5.29
CA ALA A 19 5.17 48.99 6.25
C ALA A 19 6.10 47.81 5.93
N CYS A 20 7.18 47.66 6.70
CA CYS A 20 7.93 46.40 6.78
C CYS A 20 6.97 45.34 7.30
N VAL A 21 6.45 44.50 6.41
CA VAL A 21 5.80 43.24 6.79
C VAL A 21 6.91 42.40 7.44
N PRO A 22 6.78 41.99 8.72
CA PRO A 22 7.79 41.16 9.34
C PRO A 22 7.87 39.84 8.57
N ALA A 23 9.08 39.41 8.22
CA ALA A 23 9.32 38.06 7.73
C ALA A 23 8.83 37.09 8.82
N LEU A 24 7.77 36.35 8.52
CA LEU A 24 7.30 35.27 9.39
C LEU A 24 8.44 34.28 9.62
N ALA A 25 8.62 33.85 10.86
CA ALA A 25 9.62 32.85 11.20
C ALA A 25 9.35 31.54 10.45
N GLU A 26 10.42 30.81 10.14
CA GLU A 26 10.41 29.57 9.34
C GLU A 26 9.43 28.50 9.90
N SER A 27 9.30 28.45 11.23
CA SER A 27 8.36 27.59 11.96
C SER A 27 6.89 28.03 11.86
N ASP A 28 6.62 29.32 11.63
CA ASP A 28 5.26 29.88 11.52
C ASP A 28 4.66 29.67 10.12
N LEU A 29 5.47 29.75 9.05
CA LEU A 29 5.00 29.44 7.68
C LEU A 29 4.59 27.98 7.54
N ALA A 30 5.40 27.04 8.05
CA ALA A 30 5.12 25.61 7.94
C ALA A 30 3.95 25.15 8.84
N ARG A 31 3.79 25.73 10.04
CA ARG A 31 2.67 25.44 10.94
C ARG A 31 1.33 25.92 10.40
N THR A 32 1.30 27.01 9.64
CA THR A 32 0.06 27.62 9.13
C THR A 32 -0.40 27.02 7.80
N SER A 33 0.49 26.43 7.01
CA SER A 33 0.21 25.95 5.65
C SER A 33 0.08 24.43 5.50
N GLY A 34 0.14 23.66 6.59
CA GLY A 34 0.08 22.19 6.52
C GLY A 34 1.17 21.53 5.65
N THR A 35 2.21 22.29 5.27
CA THR A 35 3.25 21.92 4.31
C THR A 35 4.61 21.95 5.00
N ARG A 36 5.40 20.89 4.81
CA ARG A 36 6.75 20.79 5.35
C ARG A 36 7.75 20.35 4.28
N LEU A 37 8.94 20.92 4.34
CA LEU A 37 10.10 20.54 3.53
C LEU A 37 11.02 19.64 4.35
N TRP A 38 11.50 18.58 3.71
CA TRP A 38 12.42 17.61 4.27
C TRP A 38 13.60 17.44 3.33
N THR A 39 14.78 17.18 3.88
CA THR A 39 15.99 16.94 3.09
C THR A 39 16.74 15.71 3.54
N ALA A 40 17.47 15.08 2.60
CA ALA A 40 18.35 13.96 2.87
C ALA A 40 19.67 14.09 2.07
N PRO A 41 20.79 13.57 2.58
CA PRO A 41 20.96 12.92 3.88
C PRO A 41 20.95 13.92 5.04
N LEU A 42 20.94 13.40 6.28
CA LEU A 42 20.92 14.21 7.52
C LEU A 42 22.07 15.22 7.60
N ASP A 43 23.26 14.80 7.17
CA ASP A 43 24.44 15.66 7.06
C ASP A 43 24.87 15.76 5.59
N PRO A 44 24.33 16.72 4.82
CA PRO A 44 24.63 16.83 3.41
C PRO A 44 26.09 17.24 3.19
N ARG A 45 26.77 16.54 2.27
CA ARG A 45 28.18 16.78 1.94
C ARG A 45 28.32 17.38 0.54
N PRO A 46 29.29 18.27 0.32
CA PRO A 46 29.54 18.81 -1.02
C PRO A 46 29.79 17.70 -2.04
N GLY A 47 29.19 17.83 -3.21
CA GLY A 47 29.28 16.85 -4.30
C GLY A 47 28.40 15.60 -4.15
N GLN A 48 27.80 15.35 -2.97
CA GLN A 48 26.81 14.28 -2.79
C GLN A 48 25.40 14.81 -3.04
N PRO A 49 24.50 14.06 -3.70
CA PRO A 49 23.13 14.49 -3.92
C PRO A 49 22.44 14.97 -2.64
N LEU A 50 21.72 16.10 -2.74
CA LEU A 50 20.82 16.60 -1.71
C LEU A 50 19.40 16.38 -2.20
N GLU A 51 18.72 15.41 -1.60
CA GLU A 51 17.33 15.09 -1.87
C GLU A 51 16.42 16.08 -1.13
N VAL A 52 15.35 16.50 -1.79
CA VAL A 52 14.39 17.48 -1.29
C VAL A 52 12.99 16.91 -1.46
N PHE A 53 12.24 16.85 -0.36
CA PHE A 53 10.88 16.34 -0.35
C PHE A 53 9.94 17.36 0.30
N ALA A 54 9.10 18.01 -0.50
CA ALA A 54 8.00 18.84 0.01
C ALA A 54 6.76 17.98 0.16
N VAL A 55 6.12 18.02 1.33
CA VAL A 55 4.91 17.26 1.62
C VAL A 55 3.86 18.19 2.20
N ALA A 56 2.65 18.16 1.64
CA ALA A 56 1.53 19.01 2.02
C ALA A 56 0.30 18.17 2.34
N ALA A 57 -0.29 18.40 3.52
CA ALA A 57 -1.52 17.72 3.94
C ALA A 57 -2.80 18.43 3.49
N ASP A 58 -2.69 19.68 3.02
CA ASP A 58 -3.79 20.62 2.84
C ASP A 58 -4.03 21.02 1.36
N GLY A 59 -3.16 20.62 0.43
CA GLY A 59 -3.36 20.83 -1.00
C GLY A 59 -2.13 20.57 -1.88
N SER A 60 -2.33 20.58 -3.20
CA SER A 60 -1.26 20.37 -4.18
C SER A 60 -0.19 21.46 -4.13
N LEU A 61 1.04 21.11 -4.51
CA LEU A 61 2.16 22.04 -4.62
C LEU A 61 2.54 22.18 -6.10
N ASP A 62 2.93 23.39 -6.51
CA ASP A 62 3.20 23.70 -7.92
C ASP A 62 4.69 23.66 -8.26
N GLU A 63 5.54 24.05 -7.31
CA GLU A 63 6.95 24.28 -7.57
C GLU A 63 7.83 24.15 -6.32
N LEU A 64 9.00 23.55 -6.53
CA LEU A 64 10.17 23.62 -5.66
C LEU A 64 11.19 24.58 -6.26
N ARG A 65 11.66 25.56 -5.48
CA ARG A 65 12.78 26.43 -5.84
C ARG A 65 13.95 26.21 -4.88
N VAL A 66 15.15 26.31 -5.41
CA VAL A 66 16.39 26.29 -4.64
C VAL A 66 17.18 27.56 -4.94
N THR A 67 17.62 28.24 -3.89
CA THR A 67 18.59 29.34 -3.96
C THR A 67 19.92 28.81 -3.44
N ASP A 68 20.96 28.88 -4.26
CA ASP A 68 22.30 28.41 -3.92
C ASP A 68 23.08 29.42 -3.05
N PRO A 69 24.28 29.06 -2.54
CA PRO A 69 25.08 29.96 -1.71
C PRO A 69 25.55 31.24 -2.43
N ALA A 70 25.54 31.26 -3.77
CA ALA A 70 25.83 32.45 -4.57
C ALA A 70 24.60 33.35 -4.77
N GLY A 71 23.44 32.99 -4.22
CA GLY A 71 22.19 33.72 -4.35
C GLY A 71 21.45 33.44 -5.66
N ARG A 72 21.87 32.45 -6.46
CA ARG A 72 21.19 32.09 -7.69
C ARG A 72 19.99 31.22 -7.37
N THR A 73 18.80 31.65 -7.77
CA THR A 73 17.56 30.89 -7.61
C THR A 73 17.21 30.15 -8.89
N GLN A 74 16.86 28.87 -8.77
CA GLN A 74 16.39 28.04 -9.88
C GLN A 74 15.22 27.15 -9.47
N ARG A 75 14.38 26.80 -10.44
CA ARG A 75 13.35 25.77 -10.28
C ARG A 75 13.99 24.39 -10.22
N LEU A 76 13.62 23.60 -9.22
CA LEU A 76 14.02 22.20 -9.12
C LEU A 76 13.11 21.34 -10.01
N ARG A 77 13.70 20.45 -10.80
CA ARG A 77 12.91 19.40 -11.48
C ARG A 77 12.43 18.44 -10.40
N ALA A 78 11.12 18.39 -10.20
CA ALA A 78 10.50 17.56 -9.18
C ALA A 78 9.48 16.59 -9.77
N LEU A 79 9.45 15.38 -9.23
CA LEU A 79 8.37 14.42 -9.39
C LEU A 79 7.22 14.83 -8.46
N ALA A 80 6.04 15.04 -9.04
CA ALA A 80 4.83 15.30 -8.27
C ALA A 80 4.09 13.98 -7.98
N ALA A 81 3.67 13.81 -6.74
CA ALA A 81 2.72 12.78 -6.34
C ALA A 81 1.35 13.40 -6.06
N GLY A 82 0.29 12.63 -6.31
CA GLY A 82 -1.07 13.03 -5.95
C GLY A 82 -1.23 13.13 -4.44
N GLY A 83 -2.41 13.51 -3.96
CA GLY A 83 -2.68 13.58 -2.54
C GLY A 83 -4.09 13.14 -2.15
N PRO A 84 -4.41 13.17 -0.85
CA PRO A 84 -3.52 13.57 0.25
C PRO A 84 -2.60 12.43 0.77
N PRO A 85 -1.39 12.76 1.30
CA PRO A 85 -0.75 14.06 1.21
C PRO A 85 -0.19 14.29 -0.20
N TRP A 86 -0.19 15.54 -0.67
CA TRP A 86 0.45 15.91 -1.93
C TRP A 86 1.94 16.07 -1.72
N SER A 87 2.75 15.79 -2.73
CA SER A 87 4.19 15.94 -2.58
C SER A 87 4.93 16.32 -3.87
N LEU A 88 6.09 16.96 -3.69
CA LEU A 88 7.09 17.21 -4.72
C LEU A 88 8.43 16.66 -4.23
N TYR A 89 9.02 15.76 -5.01
CA TYR A 89 10.33 15.17 -4.74
C TYR A 89 11.33 15.58 -5.81
N GLY A 90 12.48 16.13 -5.45
CA GLY A 90 13.53 16.49 -6.39
C GLY A 90 14.92 16.49 -5.79
N THR A 91 15.94 16.57 -6.64
CA THR A 91 17.34 16.41 -6.25
C THR A 91 18.16 17.62 -6.68
N VAL A 92 18.93 18.19 -5.74
CA VAL A 92 20.01 19.13 -6.05
C VAL A 92 21.25 18.31 -6.35
N PHE A 93 21.65 18.27 -7.62
CA PHE A 93 22.79 17.49 -8.07
C PHE A 93 24.11 18.18 -7.71
N ARG A 94 24.97 17.48 -6.95
CA ARG A 94 26.33 17.93 -6.60
C ARG A 94 26.37 19.34 -6.00
N PRO A 95 25.67 19.59 -4.88
CA PRO A 95 25.69 20.88 -4.20
C PRO A 95 27.13 21.24 -3.81
N GLU A 96 27.49 22.50 -3.98
CA GLU A 96 28.70 23.10 -3.42
C GLU A 96 28.52 23.37 -1.92
N ARG A 97 29.63 23.65 -1.22
CA ARG A 97 29.60 24.02 0.20
C ARG A 97 28.85 25.35 0.40
N GLY A 98 27.98 25.40 1.39
CA GLY A 98 27.32 26.64 1.83
C GLY A 98 25.83 26.47 2.11
N LEU A 99 25.18 27.60 2.40
CA LEU A 99 23.77 27.66 2.76
C LEU A 99 22.87 27.66 1.52
N TYR A 100 21.97 26.68 1.45
CA TYR A 100 20.91 26.61 0.46
C TYR A 100 19.59 27.00 1.09
N ARG A 101 18.77 27.76 0.36
CA ARG A 101 17.38 28.04 0.73
C ARG A 101 16.45 27.34 -0.24
N ILE A 102 15.57 26.51 0.29
CA ILE A 102 14.60 25.73 -0.47
C ILE A 102 13.20 26.26 -0.16
N GLU A 103 12.39 26.46 -1.19
CA GLU A 103 11.04 27.00 -1.07
C GLU A 103 10.05 26.13 -1.85
N ALA A 104 8.93 25.79 -1.22
CA ALA A 104 7.78 25.19 -1.87
C ALA A 104 6.70 26.26 -2.07
N SER A 105 6.05 26.26 -3.24
CA SER A 105 4.99 27.21 -3.54
C SER A 105 3.71 26.56 -4.04
N ARG A 106 2.60 27.25 -3.76
CA ARG A 106 1.24 26.94 -4.23
C ARG A 106 0.59 28.24 -4.68
N TYR A 107 0.00 28.24 -5.87
CA TYR A 107 -0.60 29.39 -6.54
C TYR A 107 0.34 30.62 -6.58
N GLY A 108 1.64 30.36 -6.79
CA GLY A 108 2.69 31.38 -6.81
C GLY A 108 3.08 31.96 -5.44
N GLN A 109 2.46 31.51 -4.35
CA GLN A 109 2.80 31.91 -2.98
C GLN A 109 3.72 30.87 -2.33
N ILE A 110 4.74 31.34 -1.61
CA ILE A 110 5.61 30.45 -0.83
C ILE A 110 4.81 29.96 0.38
N VAL A 111 4.65 28.64 0.48
CA VAL A 111 3.91 27.98 1.57
C VAL A 111 4.81 27.27 2.56
N ALA A 112 6.04 26.91 2.16
CA ALA A 112 7.06 26.40 3.06
C ALA A 112 8.45 26.85 2.60
N ARG A 113 9.34 27.03 3.56
CA ARG A 113 10.76 27.34 3.35
C ARG A 113 11.60 26.52 4.33
N THR A 114 12.76 26.07 3.87
CA THR A 114 13.81 25.53 4.74
C THR A 114 15.19 26.00 4.29
N GLU A 115 16.10 26.23 5.22
CA GLU A 115 17.53 26.42 4.95
C GLU A 115 18.36 25.17 5.31
N VAL A 116 19.34 24.84 4.46
CA VAL A 116 20.20 23.66 4.61
C VAL A 116 21.66 24.05 4.39
N ASP A 117 22.52 23.77 5.37
CA ASP A 117 23.96 24.01 5.28
C ASP A 117 24.70 22.78 4.74
N VAL A 118 25.17 22.85 3.49
CA VAL A 118 25.92 21.77 2.85
C VAL A 118 27.39 21.85 3.23
N GLY A 119 27.89 20.81 3.91
CA GLY A 119 29.28 20.71 4.34
C GLY A 119 29.64 21.51 5.59
N GLY A 120 28.68 22.18 6.24
CA GLY A 120 28.87 22.93 7.48
C GLY A 120 29.30 22.10 8.70
N GLY A 121 29.23 20.76 8.62
CA GLY A 121 29.38 19.89 9.78
C GLY A 121 28.16 19.96 10.69
N SER A 122 28.12 19.12 11.73
CA SER A 122 27.10 19.15 12.79
C SER A 122 27.19 20.46 13.57
N SER A 123 26.67 21.53 12.99
CA SER A 123 26.25 22.70 13.73
C SER A 123 24.83 22.42 14.24
N ASP A 124 24.37 23.16 15.25
CA ASP A 124 22.96 23.17 15.69
C ASP A 124 21.95 23.52 14.57
N ARG A 125 22.40 23.67 13.32
CA ARG A 125 21.64 23.94 12.09
C ARG A 125 21.72 22.80 11.04
N GLY A 126 22.17 21.60 11.43
CA GLY A 126 22.02 20.39 10.60
C GLY A 126 20.54 20.08 10.31
N SER A 127 20.21 19.33 9.25
CA SER A 127 18.80 19.15 8.85
C SER A 127 17.98 18.55 9.99
N ASP A 128 16.90 19.23 10.39
CA ASP A 128 16.00 18.75 11.44
C ASP A 128 15.37 17.41 11.04
N ARG A 129 15.56 16.37 11.87
CA ARG A 129 14.91 15.05 11.69
C ARG A 129 13.41 15.08 12.01
N GLY A 130 12.89 16.23 12.42
CA GLY A 130 11.51 16.41 12.85
C GLY A 130 11.40 16.55 14.37
N SER A 131 10.16 16.56 14.85
CA SER A 131 9.84 16.74 16.27
C SER A 131 10.22 15.55 17.16
N GLY A 132 10.66 14.43 16.58
CA GLY A 132 10.83 13.15 17.29
C GLY A 132 9.50 12.47 17.67
N GLN A 133 8.36 12.96 17.14
CA GLN A 133 7.02 12.47 17.43
C GLN A 133 6.31 12.04 16.14
N TRP A 134 5.34 11.12 16.27
CA TRP A 134 4.39 10.80 15.19
C TRP A 134 3.33 11.90 15.06
N ASP A 135 3.77 13.13 14.79
CA ASP A 135 2.89 14.26 14.52
C ASP A 135 2.32 14.20 13.07
N PRO A 136 1.35 15.06 12.71
CA PRO A 136 0.78 15.04 11.37
C PRO A 136 1.80 15.24 10.23
N ALA A 137 2.89 15.96 10.46
CA ALA A 137 3.92 16.17 9.45
C ALA A 137 4.77 14.91 9.24
N ALA A 138 5.10 14.19 10.32
CA ALA A 138 5.78 12.90 10.26
C ALA A 138 4.90 11.82 9.61
N GLU A 139 3.61 11.75 9.92
CA GLU A 139 2.67 10.82 9.27
C GLU A 139 2.48 11.16 7.78
N ALA A 140 2.41 12.45 7.42
CA ALA A 140 2.35 12.87 6.03
C ALA A 140 3.63 12.50 5.27
N LEU A 141 4.81 12.71 5.86
CA LEU A 141 6.07 12.27 5.25
C LEU A 141 6.14 10.75 5.12
N TYR A 142 5.71 9.98 6.13
CA TYR A 142 5.65 8.52 6.04
C TYR A 142 4.79 8.07 4.86
N SER A 143 3.62 8.68 4.70
CA SER A 143 2.73 8.40 3.58
C SER A 143 3.36 8.73 2.22
N ALA A 144 3.92 9.94 2.06
CA ALA A 144 4.60 10.34 0.82
C ALA A 144 5.83 9.46 0.52
N TRP A 145 6.57 9.05 1.56
CA TRP A 145 7.70 8.13 1.44
C TRP A 145 7.26 6.74 0.97
N ILE A 146 6.16 6.18 1.52
CA ILE A 146 5.61 4.90 1.04
C ILE A 146 5.21 4.98 -0.43
N GLU A 147 4.55 6.06 -0.86
CA GLU A 147 4.18 6.25 -2.27
C GLU A 147 5.41 6.34 -3.17
N HIS A 148 6.43 7.08 -2.74
CA HIS A 148 7.68 7.23 -3.49
C HIS A 148 8.49 5.92 -3.55
N LEU A 149 8.60 5.20 -2.44
CA LEU A 149 9.37 3.96 -2.31
C LEU A 149 8.92 2.86 -3.28
N PHE A 150 7.61 2.79 -3.55
CA PHE A 150 7.01 1.84 -4.48
C PHE A 150 6.54 2.49 -5.79
N ASN A 151 7.10 3.65 -6.13
CA ASN A 151 6.73 4.37 -7.33
C ASN A 151 7.33 3.68 -8.57
N ALA A 152 6.44 3.22 -9.44
CA ALA A 152 6.80 2.67 -10.74
C ALA A 152 5.70 3.00 -11.76
N PRO A 153 6.02 3.02 -13.07
CA PRO A 153 5.02 3.19 -14.12
C PRO A 153 3.80 2.28 -13.90
N PRO A 154 2.56 2.77 -14.02
CA PRO A 154 1.37 2.02 -13.64
C PRO A 154 1.11 0.70 -14.38
N ASP A 155 1.67 0.58 -15.58
CA ASP A 155 1.56 -0.56 -16.50
C ASP A 155 2.65 -1.62 -16.28
N GLN A 156 3.67 -1.32 -15.47
CA GLN A 156 4.73 -2.25 -15.15
C GLN A 156 4.35 -3.13 -13.96
N THR A 157 4.61 -4.43 -14.07
CA THR A 157 4.60 -5.32 -12.90
C THR A 157 5.78 -4.96 -12.01
N LEU A 158 5.49 -4.59 -10.76
CA LEU A 158 6.50 -4.34 -9.74
C LEU A 158 6.54 -5.54 -8.81
N SER A 159 7.63 -6.31 -8.86
CA SER A 159 7.86 -7.50 -8.04
C SER A 159 9.33 -7.59 -7.71
N PHE A 160 9.64 -7.84 -6.45
CA PHE A 160 10.99 -8.01 -5.93
C PHE A 160 11.08 -9.33 -5.17
N GLU A 161 12.26 -9.96 -5.16
CA GLU A 161 12.50 -11.18 -4.38
C GLU A 161 12.46 -10.92 -2.86
N SER A 162 12.72 -9.67 -2.44
CA SER A 162 12.60 -9.23 -1.05
C SER A 162 12.41 -7.72 -0.97
N LEU A 163 12.25 -7.18 0.25
CA LEU A 163 12.24 -5.74 0.49
C LEU A 163 13.65 -5.11 0.39
N THR A 164 14.71 -5.92 0.51
CA THR A 164 16.11 -5.48 0.48
C THR A 164 16.48 -4.57 -0.71
N PRO A 165 16.23 -4.96 -1.99
CA PRO A 165 16.56 -4.12 -3.14
C PRO A 165 15.80 -2.79 -3.14
N VAL A 166 14.57 -2.77 -2.61
CA VAL A 166 13.75 -1.55 -2.54
C VAL A 166 14.35 -0.54 -1.57
N LEU A 167 14.79 -0.99 -0.40
CA LEU A 167 15.43 -0.10 0.60
C LEU A 167 16.85 0.31 0.20
N SER A 168 17.53 -0.47 -0.63
CA SER A 168 18.89 -0.20 -1.07
C SER A 168 18.98 0.64 -2.35
N ASP A 169 17.85 1.01 -2.96
CA ASP A 169 17.81 1.83 -4.17
C ASP A 169 17.80 3.33 -3.82
N PRO A 170 18.90 4.08 -4.07
CA PRO A 170 18.97 5.52 -3.80
C PRO A 170 18.00 6.35 -4.66
N ALA A 171 17.50 5.82 -5.78
CA ALA A 171 16.55 6.53 -6.63
C ALA A 171 15.09 6.40 -6.18
N GLN A 172 14.78 5.38 -5.37
CA GLN A 172 13.42 5.10 -4.86
C GLN A 172 13.30 5.41 -3.36
N ASN A 173 14.38 5.30 -2.60
CA ASN A 173 14.36 5.49 -1.17
C ASN A 173 14.95 6.85 -0.79
N PHE A 174 14.09 7.85 -0.59
CA PHE A 174 14.48 9.16 -0.05
C PHE A 174 15.34 9.09 1.24
N LEU A 175 15.14 8.03 2.05
CA LEU A 175 15.88 7.81 3.30
C LEU A 175 17.12 6.92 3.12
N PHE A 176 17.53 6.65 1.89
CA PHE A 176 18.75 5.92 1.58
C PHE A 176 19.97 6.68 2.09
N ASN A 177 20.81 5.99 2.83
CA ASN A 177 22.00 6.49 3.51
C ASN A 177 21.76 7.79 4.30
N TYR A 178 20.53 7.98 4.79
CA TYR A 178 20.14 9.19 5.51
C TYR A 178 21.04 9.47 6.71
N LEU A 179 21.47 8.42 7.42
CA LEU A 179 22.36 8.53 8.57
C LEU A 179 23.84 8.60 8.17
N GLY A 180 24.17 8.51 6.88
CA GLY A 180 25.53 8.68 6.36
C GLY A 180 26.50 7.55 6.72
N ALA A 181 25.99 6.37 7.11
CA ALA A 181 26.77 5.23 7.59
C ALA A 181 26.77 4.04 6.60
N ASN A 182 26.34 4.28 5.35
CA ASN A 182 26.10 3.27 4.33
C ASN A 182 25.16 2.17 4.85
N GLU A 183 24.17 2.55 5.64
CA GLU A 183 23.43 1.62 6.48
C GLU A 183 22.45 0.73 5.71
N ASP A 184 21.85 1.23 4.61
CA ASP A 184 20.82 0.49 3.86
C ASP A 184 21.41 -0.66 3.04
N ASN A 185 22.60 -0.46 2.48
CA ASN A 185 23.35 -1.49 1.76
C ASN A 185 23.77 -2.67 2.65
N GLN A 186 23.60 -2.55 3.97
CA GLN A 186 23.92 -3.59 4.94
C GLN A 186 22.66 -4.29 5.47
N LEU A 187 21.47 -3.90 5.01
CA LEU A 187 20.21 -4.50 5.42
C LEU A 187 19.95 -5.81 4.69
N ARG A 188 19.34 -6.75 5.41
CA ARG A 188 18.65 -7.90 4.84
C ARG A 188 17.21 -7.77 5.32
N ALA A 189 16.32 -7.40 4.41
CA ALA A 189 14.92 -7.08 4.67
C ALA A 189 14.03 -8.12 3.97
N GLU A 190 13.59 -9.10 4.75
CA GLU A 190 12.79 -10.25 4.32
C GLU A 190 11.52 -10.37 5.19
N PRO A 191 10.64 -9.35 5.20
CA PRO A 191 9.36 -9.47 5.88
C PRO A 191 8.36 -10.33 5.08
N ASP A 192 7.41 -10.94 5.77
CA ASP A 192 6.15 -11.47 5.22
C ASP A 192 5.03 -10.41 5.23
N CYS A 193 3.81 -10.79 4.83
CA CYS A 193 2.69 -9.83 4.77
C CYS A 193 2.39 -9.15 6.12
N ALA A 194 2.56 -9.85 7.24
CA ALA A 194 2.13 -9.40 8.55
C ALA A 194 3.14 -8.45 9.20
N ASP A 195 4.43 -8.67 9.01
CA ASP A 195 5.49 -7.83 9.57
C ASP A 195 5.95 -6.71 8.61
N LEU A 196 5.70 -6.80 7.29
CA LEU A 196 6.03 -5.75 6.32
C LEU A 196 5.59 -4.34 6.75
N PRO A 197 4.34 -4.10 7.22
CA PRO A 197 3.92 -2.77 7.66
C PRO A 197 4.71 -2.26 8.86
N TYR A 198 5.01 -3.15 9.80
CA TYR A 198 5.77 -2.82 10.99
C TYR A 198 7.26 -2.62 10.68
N TYR A 199 7.83 -3.39 9.74
CA TYR A 199 9.20 -3.24 9.28
C TYR A 199 9.39 -1.87 8.64
N LEU A 200 8.53 -1.49 7.70
CA LEU A 200 8.60 -0.19 7.02
C LEU A 200 8.43 0.97 8.00
N ARG A 201 7.48 0.88 8.93
CA ARG A 201 7.27 1.91 9.97
C ARG A 201 8.46 2.01 10.94
N THR A 202 9.09 0.88 11.27
CA THR A 202 10.29 0.82 12.13
C THR A 202 11.52 1.36 11.42
N TYR A 203 11.69 1.04 10.13
CA TYR A 203 12.74 1.59 9.28
C TYR A 203 12.64 3.11 9.22
N PHE A 204 11.43 3.62 8.94
CA PHE A 204 11.17 5.06 8.92
C PHE A 204 11.46 5.72 10.27
N ALA A 205 10.99 5.10 11.37
CA ALA A 205 11.23 5.57 12.73
C ALA A 205 12.71 5.60 13.10
N TRP A 206 13.49 4.60 12.68
CA TRP A 206 14.93 4.57 12.90
C TRP A 206 15.63 5.73 12.17
N LYS A 207 15.26 5.98 10.91
CA LYS A 207 15.84 7.05 10.10
C LYS A 207 15.50 8.44 10.61
N LEU A 208 14.28 8.67 11.08
CA LEU A 208 13.86 9.99 11.59
C LEU A 208 13.91 10.16 13.11
N GLY A 209 14.25 9.12 13.87
CA GLY A 209 14.40 9.20 15.31
C GLY A 209 13.05 9.26 16.05
N LEU A 210 12.11 8.43 15.62
CA LEU A 210 10.76 8.33 16.19
C LEU A 210 10.65 7.10 17.11
N PRO A 211 9.74 7.12 18.09
CA PRO A 211 9.44 5.92 18.88
C PRO A 211 8.68 4.88 18.02
N ILE A 212 8.79 3.61 18.40
CA ILE A 212 7.95 2.53 17.84
C ILE A 212 7.14 1.88 18.96
N ALA A 213 5.99 1.32 18.61
CA ALA A 213 5.24 0.46 19.50
C ALA A 213 4.59 -0.70 18.73
N TYR A 214 4.48 -1.82 19.42
CA TYR A 214 3.83 -3.02 18.94
C TYR A 214 3.34 -3.84 20.14
N ARG A 215 2.41 -4.77 19.91
CA ARG A 215 1.87 -5.65 20.95
C ARG A 215 2.04 -7.11 20.59
N ALA A 216 2.27 -7.92 21.63
CA ALA A 216 2.01 -9.34 21.56
C ALA A 216 0.49 -9.56 21.51
N CYS A 217 0.03 -10.39 20.58
CA CYS A 217 -1.38 -10.73 20.42
C CYS A 217 -1.56 -12.24 20.37
N ASN A 218 -2.75 -12.71 20.72
CA ASN A 218 -3.14 -14.08 20.38
C ASN A 218 -3.68 -14.15 18.94
N ARG A 219 -3.91 -15.36 18.41
CA ARG A 219 -4.42 -15.54 17.04
C ARG A 219 -5.94 -15.37 16.88
N GLY A 220 -6.65 -15.11 17.96
CA GLY A 220 -8.12 -15.18 18.02
C GLY A 220 -8.62 -16.63 18.01
N SER A 221 -9.90 -16.80 17.70
CA SER A 221 -10.56 -18.08 17.47
C SER A 221 -11.67 -17.90 16.45
N ARG A 222 -12.29 -19.01 16.04
CA ARG A 222 -13.48 -19.00 15.18
C ARG A 222 -14.60 -18.07 15.62
N THR A 223 -14.72 -17.83 16.92
CA THR A 223 -15.81 -17.05 17.52
C THR A 223 -15.34 -15.78 18.20
N SER A 224 -14.04 -15.45 18.17
CA SER A 224 -13.55 -14.21 18.77
C SER A 224 -12.31 -13.67 18.04
N PRO A 225 -12.21 -12.34 17.86
CA PRO A 225 -11.03 -11.75 17.23
C PRO A 225 -9.79 -11.82 18.15
N PRO A 226 -8.58 -11.67 17.58
CA PRO A 226 -7.35 -11.46 18.32
C PRO A 226 -7.47 -10.44 19.46
N ARG A 227 -6.83 -10.74 20.59
CA ARG A 227 -6.64 -9.80 21.70
C ARG A 227 -5.16 -9.61 21.96
N CYS A 228 -4.78 -8.38 22.28
CA CYS A 228 -3.40 -7.97 22.46
C CYS A 228 -3.12 -7.57 23.91
N GLU A 229 -1.88 -7.79 24.33
CA GLU A 229 -1.34 -7.38 25.63
C GLU A 229 -1.00 -5.88 25.64
N ALA A 230 -0.37 -5.41 26.72
CA ALA A 230 0.12 -4.03 26.84
C ALA A 230 1.14 -3.69 25.73
N PRO A 231 1.23 -2.41 25.29
CA PRO A 231 2.14 -2.05 24.21
C PRO A 231 3.59 -2.13 24.70
N ILE A 232 4.44 -2.77 23.90
CA ILE A 232 5.89 -2.65 24.00
C ILE A 232 6.24 -1.34 23.30
N VAL A 233 6.71 -0.36 24.07
CA VAL A 233 7.15 0.94 23.54
C VAL A 233 8.67 0.97 23.53
N ASP A 234 9.24 1.24 22.37
CA ASP A 234 10.68 1.35 22.19
C ASP A 234 11.05 2.75 21.70
N THR A 235 11.87 3.43 22.52
CA THR A 235 12.27 4.83 22.33
C THR A 235 13.74 4.96 21.94
N ARG A 236 14.43 3.85 21.64
CA ARG A 236 15.87 3.85 21.38
C ARG A 236 16.34 4.76 20.23
N PHE A 237 15.44 5.11 19.32
CA PHE A 237 15.73 6.01 18.19
C PHE A 237 15.50 7.49 18.54
N VAL A 238 14.71 7.77 19.57
CA VAL A 238 14.30 9.12 19.94
C VAL A 238 15.52 9.92 20.41
N GLY A 239 15.77 11.05 19.74
CA GLY A 239 16.90 11.93 20.06
C GLY A 239 18.29 11.32 19.78
N ALA A 240 18.37 10.16 19.11
CA ALA A 240 19.61 9.44 18.90
C ALA A 240 19.84 9.09 17.43
N ARG A 241 21.09 9.23 16.96
CA ARG A 241 21.54 8.68 15.67
C ARG A 241 21.90 7.21 15.85
N ALA A 242 20.87 6.38 16.04
CA ALA A 242 21.05 4.99 16.43
C ALA A 242 21.78 4.16 15.35
N PRO A 243 22.76 3.32 15.73
CA PRO A 243 23.48 2.48 14.78
C PRO A 243 22.58 1.36 14.21
N ILE A 244 23.00 0.77 13.09
CA ILE A 244 22.30 -0.36 12.44
C ILE A 244 22.08 -1.56 13.39
N SER A 245 22.97 -1.79 14.36
CA SER A 245 22.79 -2.84 15.37
C SER A 245 21.54 -2.63 16.23
N ALA A 246 21.24 -1.37 16.59
CA ALA A 246 20.04 -1.03 17.36
C ALA A 246 18.76 -1.24 16.54
N PHE A 247 18.80 -0.93 15.24
CA PHE A 247 17.71 -1.22 14.30
C PHE A 247 17.48 -2.72 14.13
N ARG A 248 18.54 -3.50 13.90
CA ARG A 248 18.45 -4.96 13.76
C ARG A 248 17.89 -5.63 15.01
N GLU A 249 18.28 -5.16 16.19
CA GLU A 249 17.73 -5.66 17.45
C GLU A 249 16.25 -5.32 17.61
N ALA A 250 15.85 -4.07 17.35
CA ALA A 250 14.46 -3.64 17.45
C ALA A 250 13.56 -4.44 16.49
N THR A 251 13.99 -4.54 15.23
CA THR A 251 13.25 -5.25 14.18
C THR A 251 13.13 -6.74 14.49
N ARG A 252 14.19 -7.40 14.95
CA ARG A 252 14.12 -8.83 15.35
C ARG A 252 13.09 -9.05 16.44
N ARG A 253 13.15 -8.27 17.53
CA ARG A 253 12.18 -8.37 18.63
C ARG A 253 10.74 -8.11 18.15
N LEU A 254 10.56 -7.17 17.22
CA LEU A 254 9.27 -6.86 16.65
C LEU A 254 8.73 -8.04 15.82
N VAL A 255 9.53 -8.56 14.88
CA VAL A 255 9.14 -9.66 13.97
C VAL A 255 8.85 -10.94 14.77
N ASP A 256 9.61 -11.20 15.84
CA ASP A 256 9.36 -12.33 16.75
C ASP A 256 8.06 -12.19 17.57
N THR A 257 7.45 -10.99 17.59
CA THR A 257 6.26 -10.68 18.41
C THR A 257 4.98 -10.52 17.58
N VAL A 258 5.06 -9.82 16.45
CA VAL A 258 3.87 -9.51 15.63
C VAL A 258 3.54 -10.66 14.69
N HIS A 259 2.27 -10.76 14.33
CA HIS A 259 1.80 -11.71 13.32
C HIS A 259 0.51 -11.18 12.70
N SER A 260 -0.06 -11.90 11.73
CA SER A 260 -1.29 -11.46 11.03
C SER A 260 -2.52 -11.23 11.92
N GLY A 261 -2.49 -11.64 13.19
CA GLY A 261 -3.53 -11.34 14.17
C GLY A 261 -3.42 -9.94 14.78
N SER A 262 -2.22 -9.35 14.81
CA SER A 262 -1.97 -8.01 15.35
C SER A 262 -2.77 -6.94 14.63
N ALA A 263 -3.01 -7.10 13.32
CA ALA A 263 -3.84 -6.19 12.53
C ALA A 263 -5.34 -6.55 12.49
N ARG A 264 -5.76 -7.68 13.07
CA ARG A 264 -7.12 -8.24 12.95
C ARG A 264 -7.93 -8.23 14.26
N THR A 265 -7.49 -7.49 15.27
CA THR A 265 -8.27 -7.27 16.50
C THR A 265 -9.68 -6.77 16.19
N ALA A 266 -10.59 -6.86 17.16
CA ALA A 266 -11.95 -6.29 17.02
C ALA A 266 -11.87 -4.83 16.53
N LEU A 267 -12.82 -4.42 15.69
CA LEU A 267 -12.81 -3.07 15.09
C LEU A 267 -12.89 -1.96 16.14
N ASN A 268 -13.59 -2.21 17.24
CA ASN A 268 -13.71 -1.28 18.38
C ASN A 268 -12.64 -1.49 19.46
N ALA A 269 -11.61 -2.32 19.22
CA ALA A 269 -10.58 -2.58 20.22
C ALA A 269 -9.76 -1.32 20.51
N GLU A 270 -9.54 -1.05 21.80
CA GLU A 270 -8.63 0.00 22.27
C GLU A 270 -7.18 -0.51 22.30
N ALA A 271 -7.01 -1.73 22.81
CA ALA A 271 -5.72 -2.41 22.94
C ALA A 271 -5.30 -3.05 21.62
N THR A 272 -4.89 -2.21 20.66
CA THR A 272 -4.43 -2.63 19.33
C THR A 272 -3.43 -1.60 18.77
N ASP A 273 -2.56 -2.05 17.88
CA ASP A 273 -1.56 -1.20 17.22
C ASP A 273 -2.14 -0.43 16.03
N VAL A 274 -3.29 -0.87 15.50
CA VAL A 274 -3.94 -0.30 14.32
C VAL A 274 -5.44 -0.14 14.55
N TYR A 275 -6.05 0.89 13.98
CA TYR A 275 -7.47 1.21 14.17
C TYR A 275 -8.19 1.38 12.83
N PRO A 276 -9.48 1.03 12.73
CA PRO A 276 -10.23 1.20 11.49
C PRO A 276 -10.44 2.67 11.17
N VAL A 277 -10.34 3.00 9.89
CA VAL A 277 -10.55 4.34 9.35
C VAL A 277 -11.79 4.39 8.48
N GLU A 278 -12.29 5.60 8.20
CA GLU A 278 -13.38 5.80 7.25
C GLU A 278 -12.97 5.42 5.82
N LEU A 279 -13.95 5.06 5.01
CA LEU A 279 -13.79 4.85 3.58
C LEU A 279 -13.91 6.20 2.87
N SER A 280 -12.78 6.93 2.85
CA SER A 280 -12.63 8.22 2.17
C SER A 280 -11.28 8.33 1.47
N ARG A 281 -11.17 9.22 0.48
CA ARG A 281 -9.90 9.48 -0.21
C ARG A 281 -8.86 10.05 0.77
N GLU A 282 -9.34 10.79 1.77
CA GLU A 282 -8.58 11.52 2.77
C GLU A 282 -7.99 10.62 3.85
N ALA A 283 -8.68 9.54 4.22
CA ALA A 283 -8.24 8.56 5.22
C ALA A 283 -7.44 7.41 4.60
N LEU A 284 -7.74 7.00 3.37
CA LEU A 284 -7.06 5.92 2.66
C LEU A 284 -5.76 6.38 1.98
N ARG A 285 -4.84 6.95 2.77
CA ARG A 285 -3.54 7.44 2.29
C ARG A 285 -2.57 6.29 2.03
N PRO A 286 -1.53 6.48 1.19
CA PRO A 286 -0.39 5.57 1.18
C PRO A 286 0.14 5.31 2.60
N GLY A 287 0.48 4.06 2.92
CA GLY A 287 0.82 3.62 4.27
C GLY A 287 -0.36 3.11 5.10
N THR A 288 -1.62 3.32 4.67
CA THR A 288 -2.80 2.67 5.26
C THR A 288 -2.75 1.16 5.02
N LEU A 289 -3.02 0.37 6.05
CA LEU A 289 -3.04 -1.08 5.98
C LEU A 289 -4.42 -1.56 5.53
N TYR A 290 -4.46 -2.69 4.85
CA TYR A 290 -5.66 -3.50 4.70
C TYR A 290 -5.42 -4.86 5.36
N ALA A 291 -6.21 -5.20 6.37
CA ALA A 291 -6.18 -6.52 6.98
C ALA A 291 -7.41 -7.31 6.56
N ASP A 292 -7.20 -8.38 5.80
CA ASP A 292 -8.29 -9.27 5.43
C ASP A 292 -8.71 -10.14 6.65
N PRO A 293 -9.90 -10.77 6.65
CA PRO A 293 -10.35 -11.55 7.81
C PRO A 293 -9.52 -12.82 8.04
N TYR A 294 -8.72 -13.25 7.05
CA TYR A 294 -8.05 -14.54 6.98
C TYR A 294 -6.53 -14.47 7.17
N GLY A 295 -5.99 -13.29 7.45
CA GLY A 295 -4.61 -13.07 7.86
C GLY A 295 -3.68 -12.51 6.79
N HIS A 296 -4.18 -12.13 5.61
CA HIS A 296 -3.38 -11.39 4.65
C HIS A 296 -3.43 -9.89 4.95
N VAL A 297 -2.28 -9.23 4.88
CA VAL A 297 -2.15 -7.79 5.12
C VAL A 297 -1.48 -7.15 3.92
N LEU A 298 -2.05 -6.03 3.45
CA LEU A 298 -1.51 -5.20 2.38
C LEU A 298 -1.30 -3.78 2.89
N ILE A 299 -0.46 -3.02 2.19
CA ILE A 299 -0.23 -1.59 2.46
C ILE A 299 -0.58 -0.80 1.21
N LEU A 300 -1.47 0.18 1.31
CA LEU A 300 -1.77 1.09 0.21
C LEU A 300 -0.51 1.88 -0.15
N VAL A 301 -0.20 1.99 -1.44
CA VAL A 301 1.00 2.72 -1.91
C VAL A 301 0.66 3.87 -2.83
N LYS A 302 -0.40 3.78 -3.64
CA LYS A 302 -0.64 4.81 -4.64
C LYS A 302 -2.07 4.86 -5.11
N TRP A 303 -2.53 6.08 -5.38
CA TRP A 303 -3.77 6.32 -6.10
C TRP A 303 -3.46 6.82 -7.49
N LEU A 304 -4.13 6.25 -8.47
CA LEU A 304 -4.08 6.66 -9.86
C LEU A 304 -5.48 7.12 -10.24
N PRO A 305 -5.69 8.42 -10.49
CA PRO A 305 -7.00 8.91 -10.88
C PRO A 305 -7.39 8.35 -12.25
N GLY A 306 -8.65 7.96 -12.39
CA GLY A 306 -9.26 7.67 -13.69
C GLY A 306 -9.71 8.96 -14.39
N ASP A 307 -9.82 8.91 -15.71
CA ASP A 307 -10.37 10.02 -16.51
C ASP A 307 -11.85 9.82 -16.89
N GLY A 308 -12.44 8.68 -16.49
CA GLY A 308 -13.80 8.25 -16.82
C GLY A 308 -13.87 7.29 -18.01
N ARG A 309 -12.80 7.24 -18.83
CA ARG A 309 -12.61 6.23 -19.89
C ARG A 309 -11.70 5.09 -19.41
N THR A 310 -10.70 5.43 -18.61
CA THR A 310 -9.84 4.50 -17.89
C THR A 310 -10.23 4.50 -16.42
N ALA A 311 -10.35 3.30 -15.85
CA ALA A 311 -10.61 3.11 -14.44
C ALA A 311 -9.50 3.75 -13.59
N GLY A 312 -9.90 4.46 -12.54
CA GLY A 312 -9.00 4.78 -11.45
C GLY A 312 -8.46 3.49 -10.83
N ARG A 313 -7.28 3.57 -10.21
CA ARG A 313 -6.66 2.43 -9.54
C ARG A 313 -6.18 2.83 -8.16
N LEU A 314 -6.54 2.03 -7.17
CA LEU A 314 -5.89 2.02 -5.87
C LEU A 314 -4.87 0.88 -5.88
N LEU A 315 -3.61 1.21 -5.62
CA LEU A 315 -2.50 0.26 -5.59
C LEU A 315 -2.05 0.02 -4.16
N ALA A 316 -1.65 -1.22 -3.89
CA ALA A 316 -1.04 -1.65 -2.66
C ALA A 316 0.20 -2.49 -2.93
N VAL A 317 0.94 -2.82 -1.89
CA VAL A 317 1.95 -3.88 -1.89
C VAL A 317 1.62 -4.90 -0.83
N ASP A 318 1.97 -6.15 -1.11
CA ASP A 318 2.05 -7.21 -0.14
C ASP A 318 3.43 -7.84 -0.16
N ALA A 319 3.80 -8.46 0.96
CA ALA A 319 4.91 -9.40 1.02
C ALA A 319 4.34 -10.83 1.13
N GLN A 320 5.02 -11.81 0.56
CA GLN A 320 4.62 -13.21 0.62
C GLN A 320 5.55 -14.00 1.57
N PRO A 321 5.18 -15.22 1.98
CA PRO A 321 6.04 -16.08 2.80
C PRO A 321 7.39 -16.44 2.15
N ASP A 322 7.49 -16.35 0.82
CA ASP A 322 8.75 -16.48 0.07
C ASP A 322 9.60 -15.18 0.08
N ASN A 323 9.20 -14.20 0.89
CA ASN A 323 9.74 -12.84 1.04
C ASN A 323 9.47 -11.91 -0.15
N SER A 324 8.87 -12.39 -1.24
CA SER A 324 8.65 -11.54 -2.41
C SER A 324 7.72 -10.38 -2.07
N VAL A 325 8.07 -9.18 -2.55
CA VAL A 325 7.27 -7.97 -2.38
C VAL A 325 6.72 -7.57 -3.74
N ALA A 326 5.39 -7.52 -3.86
CA ALA A 326 4.76 -7.27 -5.14
C ALA A 326 3.66 -6.21 -5.04
N ARG A 327 3.55 -5.38 -6.09
CA ARG A 327 2.47 -4.42 -6.22
C ARG A 327 1.19 -5.11 -6.69
N LYS A 328 0.08 -4.79 -6.05
CA LYS A 328 -1.27 -5.30 -6.33
C LYS A 328 -2.21 -4.13 -6.62
N ARG A 329 -3.12 -4.31 -7.56
CA ARG A 329 -4.30 -3.43 -7.69
C ARG A 329 -5.36 -3.83 -6.66
N TYR A 330 -6.13 -2.85 -6.20
CA TYR A 330 -7.36 -3.06 -5.45
C TYR A 330 -8.42 -3.70 -6.33
N TRP A 331 -9.01 -4.77 -5.81
CA TRP A 331 -10.23 -5.42 -6.28
C TRP A 331 -10.56 -6.57 -5.33
N GLU A 332 -11.79 -7.07 -5.43
CA GLU A 332 -12.36 -8.15 -4.62
C GLU A 332 -11.46 -9.40 -4.52
N GLY A 333 -10.77 -9.77 -5.60
CA GLY A 333 -9.89 -10.95 -5.62
C GLY A 333 -8.61 -10.83 -4.79
N ASN A 334 -8.15 -9.62 -4.48
CA ASN A 334 -6.96 -9.36 -3.65
C ASN A 334 -7.34 -8.85 -2.24
N PHE A 335 -8.44 -8.11 -2.12
CA PHE A 335 -8.88 -7.44 -0.91
C PHE A 335 -10.11 -8.13 -0.35
N LEU A 336 -9.93 -9.35 0.16
CA LEU A 336 -11.05 -10.14 0.70
C LEU A 336 -11.70 -9.42 1.88
N PHE A 337 -13.01 -9.21 1.81
CA PHE A 337 -13.77 -8.59 2.90
C PHE A 337 -14.94 -9.50 3.29
N ALA A 338 -15.04 -9.80 4.58
CA ALA A 338 -16.17 -10.53 5.15
C ALA A 338 -16.29 -10.20 6.63
N GLN A 339 -17.50 -9.91 7.10
CA GLN A 339 -17.76 -9.79 8.52
C GLN A 339 -17.66 -11.17 9.16
N THR A 340 -16.67 -11.38 10.02
CA THR A 340 -16.47 -12.63 10.73
C THR A 340 -16.40 -12.39 12.23
N ALA A 341 -16.81 -13.37 13.02
CA ALA A 341 -16.61 -13.32 14.48
C ALA A 341 -15.12 -13.44 14.87
N SER A 342 -14.25 -13.86 13.95
CA SER A 342 -12.85 -14.20 14.20
C SER A 342 -11.86 -13.08 13.89
N ALA A 343 -12.31 -11.96 13.29
CA ALA A 343 -11.44 -10.86 12.89
C ALA A 343 -12.21 -9.54 12.78
N GLY A 344 -11.53 -8.41 13.01
CA GLY A 344 -11.98 -7.11 12.53
C GLY A 344 -11.26 -6.74 11.23
N PRO A 345 -11.81 -7.03 10.04
CA PRO A 345 -11.16 -6.78 8.75
C PRO A 345 -11.28 -5.33 8.28
N GLY A 346 -10.56 -4.99 7.22
CA GLY A 346 -10.72 -3.73 6.49
C GLY A 346 -9.50 -2.81 6.55
N PHE A 347 -9.70 -1.56 6.12
CA PHE A 347 -8.67 -0.52 6.10
C PHE A 347 -8.40 0.05 7.48
N LYS A 348 -7.11 0.18 7.80
CA LYS A 348 -6.63 0.58 9.14
C LYS A 348 -5.42 1.48 9.07
N ALA A 349 -5.29 2.39 10.02
CA ALA A 349 -4.08 3.18 10.22
C ALA A 349 -3.36 2.74 11.50
N PHE A 350 -2.03 2.92 11.55
CA PHE A 350 -1.27 2.75 12.78
C PHE A 350 -1.71 3.77 13.83
N ARG A 351 -1.84 3.33 15.08
CA ARG A 351 -2.19 4.17 16.22
C ARG A 351 -0.99 5.05 16.59
N PRO A 352 -1.09 6.39 16.47
CA PRO A 352 0.03 7.28 16.76
C PRO A 352 0.44 7.21 18.23
N LEU A 353 1.74 7.39 18.49
CA LEU A 353 2.30 7.51 19.84
C LEU A 353 2.43 8.97 20.23
N THR A 354 1.91 9.32 21.40
CA THR A 354 2.05 10.65 22.00
C THR A 354 2.87 10.55 23.30
N PRO A 355 3.65 11.59 23.64
CA PRO A 355 4.25 11.71 24.96
C PRO A 355 3.18 11.64 26.07
N SER A 356 3.48 10.97 27.17
CA SER A 356 2.62 10.86 28.35
C SER A 356 3.48 10.75 29.61
N GLY A 357 3.59 11.85 30.36
CA GLY A 357 4.53 11.94 31.47
C GLY A 357 5.97 11.78 30.98
N SER A 358 6.74 10.88 31.61
CA SER A 358 8.09 10.52 31.16
C SER A 358 8.14 9.43 30.08
N GLY A 359 6.98 8.90 29.67
CA GLY A 359 6.87 7.81 28.69
C GLY A 359 6.09 8.21 27.44
N TRP A 360 5.67 7.19 26.70
CA TRP A 360 4.82 7.33 25.52
C TRP A 360 3.63 6.40 25.62
N ARG A 361 2.51 6.81 25.02
CA ARG A 361 1.34 5.95 24.90
C ARG A 361 0.72 6.07 23.52
N PRO A 362 0.05 5.01 23.04
CA PRO A 362 -0.83 5.13 21.88
C PRO A 362 -2.03 6.05 22.18
N LEU A 363 -2.50 6.79 21.18
CA LEU A 363 -3.74 7.55 21.26
C LEU A 363 -4.96 6.64 21.43
N SER A 364 -5.94 7.07 22.22
CA SER A 364 -7.21 6.36 22.36
C SER A 364 -8.12 6.52 21.15
N ASN A 365 -9.15 5.67 21.01
CA ASN A 365 -10.16 5.82 19.96
C ASN A 365 -10.90 7.16 20.06
N ALA A 366 -11.10 7.67 21.28
CA ALA A 366 -11.74 8.98 21.50
C ALA A 366 -10.87 10.17 21.09
N GLU A 367 -9.54 10.03 21.17
CA GLU A 367 -8.59 11.06 20.75
C GLU A 367 -8.36 11.08 19.22
N LEU A 368 -8.75 10.01 18.53
CA LEU A 368 -8.69 9.89 17.07
C LEU A 368 -9.97 10.45 16.44
N ASP A 369 -10.26 11.73 16.70
CA ASP A 369 -11.47 12.42 16.24
C ASP A 369 -11.30 13.17 14.90
N GLY A 370 -10.14 13.03 14.26
CA GLY A 370 -9.76 13.74 13.03
C GLY A 370 -9.19 15.14 13.24
N ARG A 371 -9.41 15.78 14.39
CA ARG A 371 -8.92 17.15 14.68
C ARG A 371 -7.43 17.20 14.98
N SER A 372 -6.87 16.08 15.42
CA SER A 372 -5.44 15.89 15.64
C SER A 372 -4.62 15.80 14.35
N GLY A 373 -5.26 15.80 13.17
CA GLY A 373 -4.60 15.66 11.86
C GLY A 373 -4.34 14.22 11.43
N HIS A 374 -4.62 13.25 12.32
CA HIS A 374 -4.66 11.82 12.00
C HIS A 374 -6.03 11.45 11.42
N PRO A 375 -6.14 10.38 10.60
CA PRO A 375 -7.44 9.82 10.22
C PRO A 375 -8.31 9.56 11.45
N ALA A 376 -9.60 9.87 11.36
CA ALA A 376 -10.52 9.61 12.46
C ALA A 376 -10.75 8.10 12.63
N PHE A 377 -10.88 7.67 13.88
CA PHE A 377 -11.40 6.35 14.19
C PHE A 377 -12.83 6.22 13.67
N SER A 378 -13.09 5.16 12.89
CA SER A 378 -14.40 4.94 12.28
C SER A 378 -14.81 3.48 12.33
N LEU A 379 -16.07 3.24 12.72
CA LEU A 379 -16.71 1.94 12.65
C LEU A 379 -17.58 1.78 11.39
N GLU A 380 -17.48 2.68 10.41
CA GLU A 380 -18.23 2.60 9.13
C GLU A 380 -18.15 1.20 8.52
N GLN A 381 -16.94 0.65 8.44
CA GLN A 381 -16.68 -0.66 7.85
C GLN A 381 -17.37 -1.82 8.60
N ALA A 382 -17.68 -1.67 9.90
CA ALA A 382 -18.36 -2.70 10.68
C ALA A 382 -19.83 -2.91 10.25
N GLY A 383 -20.43 -1.87 9.65
CA GLY A 383 -21.82 -1.89 9.19
C GLY A 383 -22.00 -2.32 7.74
N LEU A 384 -20.92 -2.63 7.02
CA LEU A 384 -20.96 -2.99 5.61
C LEU A 384 -20.88 -4.51 5.43
N ASP A 385 -21.77 -5.05 4.60
CA ASP A 385 -21.58 -6.37 4.02
C ASP A 385 -20.51 -6.32 2.90
N PRO A 386 -20.02 -7.46 2.38
CA PRO A 386 -18.98 -7.48 1.37
C PRO A 386 -19.29 -6.68 0.11
N ASP A 387 -20.51 -6.75 -0.38
CA ASP A 387 -20.91 -6.09 -1.61
C ASP A 387 -20.99 -4.57 -1.44
N ALA A 388 -21.62 -4.11 -0.35
CA ALA A 388 -21.66 -2.70 0.01
C ALA A 388 -20.25 -2.12 0.28
N PHE A 389 -19.35 -2.90 0.90
CA PHE A 389 -17.96 -2.50 1.11
C PHE A 389 -17.23 -2.25 -0.22
N HIS A 390 -17.29 -3.20 -1.15
CA HIS A 390 -16.63 -3.07 -2.45
C HIS A 390 -17.26 -1.97 -3.32
N ALA A 391 -18.58 -1.82 -3.30
CA ALA A 391 -19.27 -0.69 -3.94
C ALA A 391 -18.78 0.66 -3.39
N ARG A 392 -18.64 0.79 -2.06
CA ARG A 392 -18.16 2.02 -1.42
C ARG A 392 -16.73 2.37 -1.84
N VAL A 393 -15.82 1.40 -1.88
CA VAL A 393 -14.43 1.64 -2.28
C VAL A 393 -14.35 1.99 -3.78
N ASP A 394 -15.10 1.30 -4.63
CA ASP A 394 -15.09 1.58 -6.07
C ASP A 394 -15.66 2.97 -6.39
N ALA A 395 -16.63 3.46 -5.61
CA ALA A 395 -17.12 4.83 -5.69
C ALA A 395 -16.03 5.87 -5.33
N ILE A 396 -15.14 5.56 -4.38
CA ILE A 396 -14.01 6.45 -4.02
C ILE A 396 -12.95 6.44 -5.12
N ILE A 397 -12.69 5.28 -5.73
CA ILE A 397 -11.74 5.13 -6.84
C ILE A 397 -12.27 5.84 -8.09
N ASN A 398 -13.57 5.75 -8.36
CA ASN A 398 -14.22 6.28 -9.55
C ASN A 398 -15.41 7.16 -9.17
N PRO A 399 -15.18 8.37 -8.63
CA PRO A 399 -16.23 9.24 -8.10
C PRO A 399 -17.22 9.77 -9.15
N ARG A 400 -16.87 9.68 -10.44
CA ARG A 400 -17.76 10.05 -11.57
C ARG A 400 -18.44 8.83 -12.21
N GLY A 401 -18.28 7.66 -11.61
CA GLY A 401 -18.65 6.37 -12.20
C GLY A 401 -17.73 5.97 -13.37
N LEU A 402 -17.86 4.73 -13.81
CA LEU A 402 -17.16 4.20 -14.98
C LEU A 402 -18.10 3.82 -16.10
N ASP A 403 -17.66 3.95 -17.35
CA ASP A 403 -18.34 3.30 -18.46
C ASP A 403 -18.43 1.78 -18.18
N PRO A 404 -19.60 1.13 -18.36
CA PRO A 404 -19.77 -0.30 -18.09
C PRO A 404 -18.79 -1.22 -18.85
N VAL A 405 -18.38 -0.87 -20.07
CA VAL A 405 -17.40 -1.66 -20.84
C VAL A 405 -15.99 -1.45 -20.30
N ALA A 406 -15.62 -0.21 -19.97
CA ALA A 406 -14.35 0.07 -19.31
C ALA A 406 -14.23 -0.65 -17.95
N ALA A 407 -15.31 -0.70 -17.17
CA ALA A 407 -15.37 -1.47 -15.92
C ALA A 407 -15.16 -2.96 -16.19
N TYR A 408 -15.84 -3.53 -17.19
CA TYR A 408 -15.67 -4.93 -17.59
C TYR A 408 -14.23 -5.24 -18.03
N ASP A 409 -13.65 -4.44 -18.92
CA ASP A 409 -12.29 -4.65 -19.42
C ASP A 409 -11.25 -4.57 -18.28
N SER A 410 -11.44 -3.66 -17.32
CA SER A 410 -10.57 -3.51 -16.14
C SER A 410 -10.61 -4.74 -15.21
N VAL A 411 -11.81 -5.27 -14.91
CA VAL A 411 -11.94 -6.46 -14.05
C VAL A 411 -11.46 -7.72 -14.79
N LEU A 412 -11.73 -7.82 -16.10
CA LEU A 412 -11.21 -8.91 -16.93
C LEU A 412 -9.67 -8.91 -16.98
N GLU A 413 -9.05 -7.74 -17.14
CA GLU A 413 -7.58 -7.61 -17.08
C GLU A 413 -7.03 -8.09 -15.73
N ALA A 414 -7.67 -7.70 -14.62
CA ALA A 414 -7.28 -8.16 -13.28
C ALA A 414 -7.38 -9.70 -13.12
N LEU A 415 -8.41 -10.33 -13.68
CA LEU A 415 -8.54 -11.79 -13.72
C LEU A 415 -7.40 -12.42 -14.53
N MET A 416 -7.06 -11.87 -15.70
CA MET A 416 -5.98 -12.38 -16.53
C MET A 416 -4.62 -12.28 -15.82
N GLU A 417 -4.33 -11.16 -15.14
CA GLU A 417 -3.11 -11.01 -14.33
C GLU A 417 -3.02 -12.06 -13.22
N GLN A 418 -4.14 -12.37 -12.55
CA GLN A 418 -4.19 -13.42 -11.53
C GLN A 418 -3.98 -14.82 -12.10
N LEU A 419 -4.53 -15.10 -13.28
CA LEU A 419 -4.34 -16.37 -13.96
C LEU A 419 -2.87 -16.58 -14.33
N GLU A 420 -2.20 -15.57 -14.89
CA GLU A 420 -0.76 -15.64 -15.21
C GLU A 420 0.11 -15.81 -13.96
N THR A 421 -0.25 -15.15 -12.86
CA THR A 421 0.41 -15.36 -11.57
C THR A 421 0.27 -16.81 -11.12
N ARG A 422 -0.91 -17.41 -11.30
CA ARG A 422 -1.15 -18.82 -10.96
C ARG A 422 -0.38 -19.77 -11.88
N VAL A 423 -0.24 -19.47 -13.18
CA VAL A 423 0.62 -20.24 -14.10
C VAL A 423 2.03 -20.32 -13.54
N SER A 424 2.60 -19.18 -13.13
CA SER A 424 3.92 -19.12 -12.53
C SER A 424 4.02 -19.92 -11.23
N SER A 425 3.04 -19.82 -10.33
CA SER A 425 3.03 -20.59 -9.06
C SER A 425 2.93 -22.10 -9.29
N VAL A 426 2.12 -22.54 -10.26
CA VAL A 426 2.00 -23.95 -10.60
C VAL A 426 3.31 -24.47 -11.22
N ASP A 427 3.92 -23.71 -12.14
CA ASP A 427 5.23 -24.09 -12.73
C ASP A 427 6.34 -24.19 -11.68
N THR A 428 6.38 -23.29 -10.70
CA THR A 428 7.33 -23.38 -9.57
C THR A 428 7.14 -24.70 -8.81
N GLY A 429 5.90 -25.10 -8.51
CA GLY A 429 5.62 -26.39 -7.89
C GLY A 429 6.01 -27.58 -8.78
N GLU A 430 5.75 -27.52 -10.09
CA GLU A 430 6.17 -28.57 -11.02
C GLU A 430 7.68 -28.71 -11.12
N ARG A 431 8.42 -27.59 -11.09
CA ARG A 431 9.88 -27.56 -11.08
C ARG A 431 10.42 -28.26 -9.83
N TYR A 432 9.90 -27.91 -8.66
CA TYR A 432 10.27 -28.55 -7.41
C TYR A 432 10.06 -30.07 -7.46
N MET A 433 8.90 -30.52 -7.96
CA MET A 433 8.60 -31.95 -8.06
C MET A 433 9.48 -32.70 -9.08
N ARG A 434 9.97 -32.02 -10.14
CA ARG A 434 10.96 -32.58 -11.07
C ARG A 434 12.35 -32.71 -10.43
N GLU A 435 12.74 -31.72 -9.63
CA GLU A 435 14.02 -31.71 -8.92
C GLU A 435 14.04 -32.69 -7.73
N HIS A 436 12.86 -33.05 -7.19
CA HIS A 436 12.68 -33.94 -6.06
C HIS A 436 11.78 -35.14 -6.41
N PRO A 437 12.24 -36.05 -7.29
CA PRO A 437 11.43 -37.17 -7.76
C PRO A 437 11.06 -38.12 -6.62
N GLY A 438 9.78 -38.50 -6.55
CA GLY A 438 9.25 -39.41 -5.54
C GLY A 438 8.88 -38.75 -4.21
N THR A 439 9.15 -37.45 -4.05
CA THR A 439 8.70 -36.69 -2.89
C THR A 439 7.17 -36.59 -2.87
N VAL A 440 6.60 -36.73 -1.68
CA VAL A 440 5.20 -36.43 -1.40
C VAL A 440 5.17 -35.26 -0.43
N VAL A 441 4.62 -34.13 -0.84
CA VAL A 441 4.43 -32.97 0.03
C VAL A 441 3.26 -33.28 0.98
N PRO A 442 3.45 -33.33 2.30
CA PRO A 442 2.36 -33.60 3.22
C PRO A 442 1.33 -32.46 3.20
N MET A 443 0.05 -32.80 2.97
CA MET A 443 -1.05 -31.86 3.10
C MET A 443 -1.37 -31.63 4.59
N PRO A 444 -1.41 -30.37 5.07
CA PRO A 444 -1.92 -30.02 6.40
C PRO A 444 -3.40 -30.38 6.57
N SER A 445 -3.89 -30.35 7.81
CA SER A 445 -5.30 -30.63 8.11
C SER A 445 -6.05 -29.37 8.50
N GLY A 446 -7.31 -29.27 8.07
CA GLY A 446 -8.21 -28.19 8.44
C GLY A 446 -7.79 -26.84 7.87
N PRO A 447 -8.01 -25.73 8.61
CA PRO A 447 -7.60 -24.39 8.20
C PRO A 447 -6.10 -24.23 7.92
N ALA A 448 -5.25 -25.12 8.48
CA ALA A 448 -3.80 -25.05 8.33
C ALA A 448 -3.32 -25.17 6.87
N ILE A 449 -4.17 -25.62 5.94
CA ILE A 449 -3.82 -25.60 4.50
C ILE A 449 -3.56 -24.19 3.97
N PHE A 450 -4.01 -23.14 4.67
CA PHE A 450 -3.82 -21.73 4.31
C PHE A 450 -2.76 -21.00 5.15
N GLU A 451 -2.09 -21.69 6.10
CA GLU A 451 -1.36 -21.03 7.21
C GLU A 451 -0.05 -21.71 7.60
N THR A 452 0.41 -22.65 6.78
CA THR A 452 1.58 -23.46 7.11
C THR A 452 2.87 -22.81 6.59
N ILE A 453 3.99 -23.45 6.90
CA ILE A 453 5.30 -23.14 6.34
C ILE A 453 5.85 -24.36 5.60
N GLY A 454 6.94 -24.17 4.86
CA GLY A 454 7.67 -25.23 4.17
C GLY A 454 7.01 -25.65 2.85
N PRO A 455 7.32 -26.85 2.31
CA PRO A 455 7.00 -27.21 0.94
C PRO A 455 5.50 -27.12 0.55
N TRP A 456 4.58 -27.27 1.50
CA TRP A 456 3.16 -27.03 1.21
C TRP A 456 2.89 -25.55 0.94
N GLU A 457 3.40 -24.65 1.77
CA GLU A 457 3.25 -23.20 1.59
C GLU A 457 3.92 -22.74 0.29
N ASP A 458 5.10 -23.30 -0.02
CA ASP A 458 5.91 -22.90 -1.16
C ASP A 458 5.32 -23.36 -2.51
N TYR A 459 4.69 -24.54 -2.57
CA TYR A 459 4.34 -25.21 -3.83
C TYR A 459 2.84 -25.51 -4.02
N ALA A 460 2.06 -25.57 -2.94
CA ALA A 460 0.59 -25.63 -3.03
C ALA A 460 0.01 -24.24 -3.32
N THR A 461 -1.24 -24.20 -3.81
CA THR A 461 -1.89 -22.94 -4.17
C THR A 461 -3.26 -22.68 -3.54
N PRO A 462 -3.65 -23.21 -2.37
CA PRO A 462 -5.03 -23.12 -1.88
C PRO A 462 -5.52 -21.67 -1.72
N SER A 463 -4.67 -20.78 -1.19
CA SER A 463 -5.00 -19.34 -1.09
C SER A 463 -5.19 -18.68 -2.45
N ARG A 464 -4.37 -19.04 -3.46
CA ARG A 464 -4.41 -18.48 -4.81
C ARG A 464 -5.60 -19.03 -5.61
N ASP A 465 -5.90 -20.32 -5.47
CA ASP A 465 -7.04 -20.99 -6.09
C ASP A 465 -8.37 -20.44 -5.56
N MET A 466 -8.47 -20.20 -4.25
CA MET A 466 -9.61 -19.51 -3.64
C MET A 466 -9.83 -18.11 -4.26
N ARG A 467 -8.76 -17.31 -4.36
CA ARG A 467 -8.82 -15.97 -4.99
C ARG A 467 -9.19 -16.04 -6.47
N LEU A 468 -8.70 -17.04 -7.20
CA LEU A 468 -9.08 -17.27 -8.59
C LEU A 468 -10.58 -17.59 -8.73
N LEU A 469 -11.13 -18.45 -7.87
CA LEU A 469 -12.55 -18.78 -7.89
C LEU A 469 -13.42 -17.55 -7.57
N ILE A 470 -12.98 -16.70 -6.65
CA ILE A 470 -13.59 -15.38 -6.40
C ILE A 470 -13.54 -14.55 -7.67
N ALA A 471 -12.36 -14.35 -8.26
CA ALA A 471 -12.18 -13.54 -9.46
C ALA A 471 -13.09 -13.96 -10.62
N LEU A 472 -13.24 -15.27 -10.85
CA LEU A 472 -14.16 -15.79 -11.85
C LEU A 472 -15.62 -15.41 -11.56
N LYS A 473 -16.04 -15.47 -10.29
CA LYS A 473 -17.39 -15.02 -9.88
C LYS A 473 -17.56 -13.51 -10.07
N VAL A 474 -16.56 -12.71 -9.73
CA VAL A 474 -16.61 -11.25 -9.86
C VAL A 474 -16.80 -10.82 -11.31
N VAL A 475 -15.99 -11.35 -12.23
CA VAL A 475 -16.11 -11.02 -13.67
C VAL A 475 -17.48 -11.45 -14.22
N ALA A 476 -17.93 -12.67 -13.89
CA ALA A 476 -19.22 -13.17 -14.35
C ALA A 476 -20.42 -12.43 -13.72
N GLY A 477 -20.25 -11.90 -12.50
CA GLY A 477 -21.28 -11.19 -11.75
C GLY A 477 -21.38 -9.70 -12.07
N LEU A 478 -20.50 -9.15 -12.90
CA LEU A 478 -20.47 -7.72 -13.20
C LEU A 478 -21.80 -7.18 -13.79
N PRO A 479 -22.50 -7.87 -14.72
CA PRO A 479 -23.82 -7.43 -15.17
C PRO A 479 -24.81 -7.23 -14.02
N GLU A 480 -24.85 -8.15 -13.07
CA GLU A 480 -25.73 -8.03 -11.90
C GLU A 480 -25.29 -6.91 -10.98
N ARG A 481 -23.98 -6.69 -10.84
CA ARG A 481 -23.44 -5.55 -10.11
C ARG A 481 -23.87 -4.21 -10.73
N ILE A 482 -23.93 -4.10 -12.04
CA ILE A 482 -24.46 -2.91 -12.75
C ILE A 482 -25.93 -2.68 -12.41
N ARG A 483 -26.74 -3.75 -12.35
CA ARG A 483 -28.16 -3.66 -12.02
C ARG A 483 -28.39 -3.21 -10.57
N ARG A 484 -27.59 -3.73 -9.63
CA ARG A 484 -27.70 -3.44 -8.19
C ARG A 484 -27.09 -2.10 -7.78
N HIS A 485 -26.00 -1.70 -8.44
CA HIS A 485 -25.25 -0.47 -8.15
C HIS A 485 -25.10 0.45 -9.37
N PRO A 486 -26.19 0.91 -9.99
CA PRO A 486 -26.11 1.77 -11.16
C PRO A 486 -25.37 3.09 -10.89
N GLU A 487 -25.32 3.54 -9.63
CA GLU A 487 -24.58 4.74 -9.18
C GLU A 487 -23.06 4.65 -9.39
N LEU A 488 -22.50 3.45 -9.56
CA LEU A 488 -21.07 3.26 -9.83
C LEU A 488 -20.71 3.44 -11.31
N TYR A 489 -21.70 3.62 -12.18
CA TYR A 489 -21.51 3.60 -13.63
C TYR A 489 -21.96 4.89 -14.31
N ALA A 490 -21.17 5.33 -15.28
CA ALA A 490 -21.46 6.47 -16.14
C ALA A 490 -22.38 6.04 -17.30
N LEU A 491 -23.67 5.80 -16.99
CA LEU A 491 -24.62 5.21 -17.94
C LEU A 491 -25.02 6.10 -19.13
N SER A 492 -24.74 7.41 -19.09
CA SER A 492 -24.94 8.33 -20.23
C SER A 492 -26.36 8.30 -20.85
N GLY A 493 -27.38 8.09 -20.02
CA GLY A 493 -28.79 7.99 -20.45
C GLY A 493 -29.27 6.58 -20.80
N GLU A 494 -28.38 5.57 -20.83
CA GLU A 494 -28.73 4.16 -20.91
C GLU A 494 -29.36 3.68 -19.59
N SER A 495 -30.29 2.73 -19.65
CA SER A 495 -30.79 2.07 -18.43
C SER A 495 -29.77 1.06 -17.89
N ALA A 496 -29.74 0.86 -16.57
CA ALA A 496 -28.85 -0.12 -15.95
C ALA A 496 -29.05 -1.54 -16.52
N LEU A 497 -30.30 -1.90 -16.86
CA LEU A 497 -30.62 -3.18 -17.49
C LEU A 497 -29.98 -3.33 -18.87
N SER A 498 -30.11 -2.31 -19.74
CA SER A 498 -29.50 -2.33 -21.07
C SER A 498 -27.97 -2.40 -21.00
N ALA A 499 -27.38 -1.62 -20.09
CA ALA A 499 -25.94 -1.62 -19.86
C ALA A 499 -25.43 -2.99 -19.38
N ALA A 500 -26.14 -3.62 -18.44
CA ALA A 500 -25.84 -4.95 -17.95
C ALA A 500 -25.92 -6.00 -19.08
N ASP A 501 -26.98 -6.00 -19.88
CA ASP A 501 -27.15 -6.94 -21.00
C ASP A 501 -26.06 -6.75 -22.07
N ARG A 502 -25.60 -5.50 -22.27
CA ARG A 502 -24.47 -5.20 -23.16
C ARG A 502 -23.16 -5.77 -22.63
N VAL A 503 -22.90 -5.65 -21.34
CA VAL A 503 -21.71 -6.23 -20.68
C VAL A 503 -21.78 -7.77 -20.68
N GLU A 504 -22.96 -8.37 -20.50
CA GLU A 504 -23.15 -9.81 -20.58
C GLU A 504 -22.83 -10.36 -21.98
N ARG A 505 -23.30 -9.70 -23.05
CA ARG A 505 -22.91 -10.05 -24.43
C ARG A 505 -21.41 -9.89 -24.68
N LEU A 506 -20.79 -8.85 -24.13
CA LEU A 506 -19.34 -8.66 -24.22
C LEU A 506 -18.59 -9.78 -23.49
N HIS A 507 -19.06 -10.19 -22.31
CA HIS A 507 -18.47 -11.28 -21.56
C HIS A 507 -18.47 -12.57 -22.37
N GLU A 508 -19.61 -12.94 -22.94
CA GLU A 508 -19.72 -14.13 -23.80
C GLU A 508 -18.77 -14.11 -24.99
N GLN A 509 -18.58 -12.96 -25.64
CA GLN A 509 -17.60 -12.81 -26.73
C GLN A 509 -16.16 -12.99 -26.25
N ARG A 510 -15.85 -12.60 -25.02
CA ARG A 510 -14.50 -12.63 -24.47
C ARG A 510 -14.09 -14.01 -23.97
N LEU A 511 -15.03 -14.87 -23.60
CA LEU A 511 -14.78 -16.23 -23.10
C LEU A 511 -13.91 -17.07 -24.04
N ASP A 512 -14.07 -16.91 -25.36
CA ASP A 512 -13.31 -17.69 -26.36
C ASP A 512 -12.02 -17.00 -26.82
N THR A 513 -11.94 -15.67 -26.67
CA THR A 513 -10.80 -14.88 -27.18
C THR A 513 -9.69 -14.69 -26.15
N ARG A 514 -10.01 -14.83 -24.86
CA ARG A 514 -9.05 -14.75 -23.75
C ARG A 514 -8.68 -16.15 -23.29
N ALA A 515 -7.39 -16.38 -23.10
CA ALA A 515 -6.82 -17.65 -22.71
C ALA A 515 -5.50 -17.43 -21.98
N ILE A 516 -5.08 -18.44 -21.23
CA ILE A 516 -3.71 -18.60 -20.75
C ILE A 516 -3.05 -19.78 -21.44
N ASP A 517 -1.72 -19.81 -21.41
CA ASP A 517 -0.93 -20.94 -21.89
C ASP A 517 -0.14 -21.52 -20.70
N TYR A 518 -0.12 -22.84 -20.55
CA TYR A 518 0.69 -23.52 -19.53
C TYR A 518 1.39 -24.75 -20.12
N THR A 519 2.45 -25.22 -19.46
CA THR A 519 3.22 -26.39 -19.90
C THR A 519 2.66 -27.66 -19.26
N ARG A 520 2.27 -28.65 -20.08
CA ARG A 520 1.79 -29.96 -19.61
C ARG A 520 2.91 -30.81 -19.03
N SER A 521 2.54 -31.91 -18.37
CA SER A 521 3.44 -32.88 -17.75
C SER A 521 4.45 -33.49 -18.73
N ASP A 522 4.14 -33.53 -20.03
CA ASP A 522 5.03 -34.03 -21.09
C ASP A 522 5.93 -32.93 -21.71
N GLY A 523 5.84 -31.69 -21.20
CA GLY A 523 6.60 -30.54 -21.70
C GLY A 523 5.94 -29.81 -22.88
N SER A 524 4.80 -30.29 -23.39
CA SER A 524 4.09 -29.61 -24.48
C SER A 524 3.26 -28.42 -23.98
N PRO A 525 3.14 -27.33 -24.77
CA PRO A 525 2.29 -26.21 -24.42
C PRO A 525 0.81 -26.59 -24.54
N TRP A 526 -0.02 -26.04 -23.65
CA TRP A 526 -1.47 -26.18 -23.69
C TRP A 526 -2.14 -24.83 -23.49
N ARG A 527 -3.06 -24.52 -24.39
CA ARG A 527 -3.86 -23.29 -24.34
C ARG A 527 -5.19 -23.58 -23.65
N LEU A 528 -5.51 -22.80 -22.63
CA LEU A 528 -6.75 -22.91 -21.86
C LEU A 528 -7.55 -21.61 -21.96
N SER A 529 -8.68 -21.66 -22.66
CA SER A 529 -9.58 -20.52 -22.79
C SER A 529 -10.34 -20.21 -21.51
N LEU A 530 -10.83 -18.97 -21.37
CA LEU A 530 -11.71 -18.63 -20.25
C LEU A 530 -13.00 -19.47 -20.26
N ARG A 531 -13.58 -19.76 -21.43
CA ARG A 531 -14.77 -20.63 -21.52
C ARG A 531 -14.51 -21.98 -20.87
N GLU A 532 -13.40 -22.62 -21.20
CA GLU A 532 -13.01 -23.92 -20.64
C GLU A 532 -12.74 -23.83 -19.14
N LEU A 533 -12.10 -22.75 -18.69
CA LEU A 533 -11.83 -22.48 -17.29
C LEU A 533 -13.14 -22.34 -16.48
N TYR A 534 -14.11 -21.59 -16.99
CA TYR A 534 -15.44 -21.43 -16.38
C TYR A 534 -16.20 -22.76 -16.30
N ALA A 535 -16.12 -23.58 -17.36
CA ALA A 535 -16.76 -24.88 -17.43
C ALA A 535 -16.17 -25.89 -16.41
N ARG A 536 -14.88 -25.77 -16.10
CA ARG A 536 -14.17 -26.66 -15.16
C ARG A 536 -13.98 -26.09 -13.75
N ARG A 537 -14.70 -25.03 -13.36
CA ARG A 537 -14.58 -24.39 -12.02
C ARG A 537 -14.64 -25.37 -10.86
N ALA A 538 -15.55 -26.35 -10.92
CA ALA A 538 -15.67 -27.38 -9.89
C ALA A 538 -14.38 -28.20 -9.72
N ASN A 539 -13.58 -28.40 -10.77
CA ASN A 539 -12.32 -29.12 -10.67
C ASN A 539 -11.22 -28.26 -10.02
N LEU A 540 -11.29 -26.93 -10.16
CA LEU A 540 -10.36 -26.00 -9.51
C LEU A 540 -10.57 -25.90 -8.00
N GLU A 541 -11.77 -26.25 -7.49
CA GLU A 541 -12.06 -26.31 -6.05
C GLU A 541 -11.14 -27.27 -5.27
N VAL A 542 -10.48 -28.20 -5.97
CA VAL A 542 -9.53 -29.18 -5.42
C VAL A 542 -8.21 -29.22 -6.20
N GLY A 543 -7.93 -28.20 -7.02
CA GLY A 543 -6.79 -28.16 -7.95
C GLY A 543 -5.48 -27.63 -7.36
N TYR A 544 -5.39 -27.46 -6.04
CA TYR A 544 -4.30 -26.71 -5.40
C TYR A 544 -3.13 -27.56 -4.89
N ASN A 545 -3.21 -28.89 -4.97
CA ASN A 545 -2.22 -29.78 -4.36
C ASN A 545 -1.00 -30.01 -5.28
N PRO A 546 0.24 -29.79 -4.80
CA PRO A 546 1.44 -29.93 -5.62
C PRO A 546 1.75 -31.40 -5.98
N ASN A 547 1.17 -32.36 -5.27
CA ASN A 547 1.32 -33.78 -5.60
C ASN A 547 0.50 -34.19 -6.81
N ASP A 548 -0.50 -33.40 -7.22
CA ASP A 548 -1.18 -33.61 -8.50
C ASP A 548 -0.33 -33.09 -9.66
N CYS A 549 -0.50 -33.70 -10.85
CA CYS A 549 0.07 -33.17 -12.08
C CYS A 549 -0.54 -31.81 -12.44
N VAL A 550 0.17 -31.04 -13.26
CA VAL A 550 -0.25 -29.71 -13.73
C VAL A 550 -1.64 -29.70 -14.36
N GLU A 551 -2.04 -30.76 -15.08
CA GLU A 551 -3.34 -30.85 -15.73
C GLU A 551 -4.49 -30.93 -14.72
N ILE A 552 -4.35 -31.75 -13.67
CA ILE A 552 -5.33 -31.81 -12.58
C ILE A 552 -5.35 -30.47 -11.84
N ARG A 553 -4.18 -29.85 -11.63
CA ARG A 553 -4.11 -28.53 -11.01
C ARG A 553 -4.79 -27.45 -11.85
N TRP A 554 -4.90 -27.61 -13.16
CA TRP A 554 -5.71 -26.76 -14.05
C TRP A 554 -7.10 -27.32 -14.34
N GLY A 555 -7.55 -28.30 -13.56
CA GLY A 555 -8.90 -28.84 -13.59
C GLY A 555 -9.24 -29.60 -14.87
N ALA A 556 -8.25 -30.14 -15.57
CA ALA A 556 -8.44 -30.92 -16.80
C ALA A 556 -9.49 -32.03 -16.58
N THR A 557 -10.44 -32.13 -17.51
CA THR A 557 -11.47 -33.16 -17.45
C THR A 557 -10.84 -34.55 -17.54
N PRO A 558 -11.17 -35.50 -16.65
CA PRO A 558 -10.68 -36.87 -16.75
C PRO A 558 -10.96 -37.49 -18.12
N GLY A 559 -9.96 -38.12 -18.73
CA GLY A 559 -10.06 -38.73 -20.06
C GLY A 559 -9.95 -37.77 -21.25
N SER A 560 -9.75 -36.47 -21.01
CA SER A 560 -9.46 -35.50 -22.08
C SER A 560 -8.05 -35.67 -22.67
N ALA A 561 -7.82 -35.12 -23.86
CA ALA A 561 -6.49 -35.05 -24.47
C ALA A 561 -5.49 -34.24 -23.63
N GLU A 562 -5.98 -33.26 -22.86
CA GLU A 562 -5.23 -32.53 -21.86
C GLU A 562 -4.74 -33.50 -20.77
N ALA A 563 -5.67 -34.21 -20.11
CA ALA A 563 -5.38 -35.10 -18.98
C ALA A 563 -4.53 -36.33 -19.35
N ALA A 564 -4.42 -36.69 -20.63
CA ALA A 564 -3.68 -37.87 -21.08
C ALA A 564 -2.17 -37.82 -20.76
N THR A 565 -1.61 -36.62 -20.56
CA THR A 565 -0.18 -36.43 -20.22
C THR A 565 0.09 -36.54 -18.72
N CYS A 566 -0.95 -36.49 -17.90
CA CYS A 566 -0.85 -36.54 -16.44
C CYS A 566 -0.37 -37.90 -15.94
N ARG A 567 0.73 -37.90 -15.17
CA ARG A 567 1.31 -39.12 -14.57
C ARG A 567 1.40 -39.09 -13.04
N ARG A 568 1.03 -37.97 -12.42
CA ARG A 568 1.18 -37.74 -10.98
C ARG A 568 -0.17 -37.38 -10.37
N ARG A 569 -0.47 -37.96 -9.21
CA ARG A 569 -1.71 -37.77 -8.47
C ARG A 569 -1.39 -37.64 -6.98
N ALA A 570 -2.10 -36.76 -6.29
CA ALA A 570 -2.02 -36.67 -4.84
C ALA A 570 -2.40 -38.01 -4.17
N PRO A 571 -1.82 -38.35 -3.01
CA PRO A 571 -2.23 -39.53 -2.23
C PRO A 571 -3.74 -39.56 -1.94
N SER A 572 -4.33 -40.74 -1.81
CA SER A 572 -5.79 -40.91 -1.66
C SER A 572 -6.36 -40.24 -0.41
N ASP A 573 -5.60 -40.20 0.68
CA ASP A 573 -5.96 -39.49 1.91
C ASP A 573 -6.01 -37.97 1.70
N GLN A 574 -5.09 -37.42 0.91
CA GLN A 574 -5.07 -36.00 0.55
C GLN A 574 -6.23 -35.66 -0.38
N GLN A 575 -6.50 -36.51 -1.38
CA GLN A 575 -7.68 -36.35 -2.25
C GLN A 575 -8.98 -36.33 -1.44
N THR A 576 -9.14 -37.28 -0.51
CA THR A 576 -10.32 -37.34 0.37
C THR A 576 -10.45 -36.06 1.21
N ARG A 577 -9.35 -35.53 1.75
CA ARG A 577 -9.36 -34.26 2.50
C ARG A 577 -9.69 -33.07 1.62
N MET A 578 -9.17 -32.98 0.40
CA MET A 578 -9.54 -31.91 -0.53
C MET A 578 -11.04 -31.94 -0.84
N GLU A 579 -11.62 -33.13 -1.05
CA GLU A 579 -13.07 -33.27 -1.23
C GLU A 579 -13.87 -32.82 0.00
N GLN A 580 -13.38 -33.11 1.22
CA GLN A 580 -14.00 -32.60 2.46
C GLN A 580 -13.94 -31.07 2.56
N TYR A 581 -12.94 -30.43 1.94
CA TYR A 581 -12.72 -28.98 1.99
C TYR A 581 -13.30 -28.25 0.79
N ARG A 582 -13.84 -28.97 -0.20
CA ARG A 582 -14.36 -28.44 -1.45
C ARG A 582 -15.36 -27.31 -1.25
N ASP A 583 -16.25 -27.43 -0.27
CA ASP A 583 -17.27 -26.42 0.00
C ASP A 583 -16.67 -25.06 0.37
N TRP A 584 -15.50 -25.02 1.04
CA TRP A 584 -14.79 -23.76 1.32
C TRP A 584 -14.46 -23.01 0.02
N PHE A 585 -14.00 -23.74 -1.00
CA PHE A 585 -13.64 -23.19 -2.30
C PHE A 585 -14.87 -22.84 -3.14
N ARG A 586 -15.89 -23.72 -3.13
CA ARG A 586 -17.15 -23.47 -3.82
C ARG A 586 -17.86 -22.22 -3.30
N GLU A 587 -17.95 -22.08 -1.99
CA GLU A 587 -18.58 -20.94 -1.32
C GLU A 587 -17.63 -19.74 -1.22
N THR A 588 -16.39 -19.89 -1.68
CA THR A 588 -15.34 -18.87 -1.62
C THR A 588 -15.15 -18.30 -0.21
N THR A 589 -15.32 -19.15 0.79
CA THR A 589 -15.30 -18.79 2.21
C THR A 589 -14.25 -19.66 2.90
N ARG A 590 -13.18 -19.03 3.40
CA ARG A 590 -12.18 -19.79 4.14
C ARG A 590 -12.74 -20.25 5.48
N PRO A 591 -12.33 -21.42 5.97
CA PRO A 591 -12.73 -21.86 7.28
C PRO A 591 -12.16 -20.91 8.34
N PRO A 592 -12.91 -20.63 9.39
CA PRO A 592 -12.41 -19.84 10.50
C PRO A 592 -11.26 -20.56 11.24
N ARG A 593 -10.33 -19.75 11.77
CA ARG A 593 -9.16 -20.20 12.55
C ARG A 593 -9.51 -20.81 13.90
#